data_AF-A0A7X9FCE8-F1
#
_entry.id   AF-A0A7X9FCE8-F1
#
_cell.length_a   1.000
_cell.length_b   1.000
_cell.length_c   1.000
_cell.angle_alpha   90.00
_cell.angle_beta   90.00
_cell.angle_gamma   90.00
#
_symmetry.space_group_name_H-M   'P 1'
#
loop_
_entity.id
_entity.type
_entity.pdbx_description
1 polymer ?
#
loop_
_entity_poly.entity_id
_entity_poly.type
_entity_poly.pdbx_seq_one_letter_code
_entity_poly.pdbx_strand_id
1 'polypeptide(L)' 'MGEEAGIKFDRAQFDISKDEILKILKALVANNYWQTTEYFRIVNDDDYEIKRALELLADPVEYRKTLGLQ' A
#
# COMPACT_ATOMS: atom_id res chain seq x y z
N MET A 1 -25.13 -8.84 -11.19
CA MET A 1 -24.92 -7.66 -10.33
C MET A 1 -24.52 -6.41 -11.12
N GLY A 2 -23.36 -6.35 -11.80
CA GLY A 2 -22.99 -5.17 -12.61
C GLY A 2 -23.79 -5.05 -13.92
N GLU A 3 -23.82 -6.13 -14.71
CA GLU A 3 -24.56 -6.16 -15.99
C GLU A 3 -26.08 -6.04 -15.80
N GLU A 4 -26.61 -6.67 -14.75
CA GLU A 4 -28.03 -6.55 -14.35
C GLU A 4 -28.41 -5.13 -13.92
N ALA A 5 -27.44 -4.32 -13.45
CA ALA A 5 -27.61 -2.91 -13.14
C ALA A 5 -27.34 -1.98 -14.35
N GLY A 6 -27.14 -2.55 -15.54
CA GLY A 6 -26.83 -1.81 -16.78
C GLY A 6 -25.38 -1.35 -16.90
N ILE A 7 -24.50 -1.74 -15.98
CA ILE A 7 -23.07 -1.40 -16.02
C ILE A 7 -22.35 -2.42 -16.89
N LYS A 8 -21.85 -1.96 -18.03
CA LYS A 8 -21.06 -2.79 -18.95
C LYS A 8 -19.63 -2.92 -18.45
N PHE A 9 -19.04 -4.08 -18.68
CA PHE A 9 -17.61 -4.27 -18.45
C PHE A 9 -16.80 -3.35 -19.37
N ASP A 10 -15.88 -2.60 -18.77
CA ASP A 10 -14.88 -1.80 -19.47
C ASP A 10 -13.49 -2.31 -19.09
N ARG A 11 -12.81 -2.90 -20.08
CA ARG A 11 -11.47 -3.45 -19.93
C ARG A 11 -10.45 -2.39 -19.52
N ALA A 12 -10.53 -1.19 -20.08
CA ALA A 12 -9.57 -0.12 -19.78
C ALA A 12 -9.73 0.38 -18.34
N GLN A 13 -10.97 0.55 -17.89
CA GLN A 13 -11.25 0.92 -16.49
C GLN A 13 -10.86 -0.20 -15.51
N PHE A 14 -11.09 -1.45 -15.88
CA PHE A 14 -10.62 -2.59 -15.09
C PHE A 14 -9.10 -2.60 -14.98
N ASP A 15 -8.38 -2.46 -16.10
CA ASP A 15 -6.92 -2.53 -16.12
C ASP A 15 -6.27 -1.39 -15.31
N ILE A 16 -6.92 -0.22 -15.16
CA ILE A 16 -6.45 0.87 -14.26
C ILE A 16 -6.38 0.41 -12.80
N SER A 17 -7.37 -0.36 -12.34
CA SER A 17 -7.51 -0.75 -10.93
C SER A 17 -6.97 -2.15 -10.64
N LYS A 18 -6.69 -2.94 -11.68
CA LYS A 18 -6.30 -4.35 -11.60
C LYS A 18 -5.14 -4.58 -10.64
N ASP A 19 -4.06 -3.81 -10.77
CA ASP A 19 -2.85 -4.01 -9.97
C ASP A 19 -3.10 -3.70 -8.49
N GLU A 20 -3.89 -2.67 -8.20
CA GLU A 20 -4.28 -2.33 -6.83
C GLU A 20 -5.17 -3.43 -6.21
N ILE A 21 -6.16 -3.92 -6.97
CA ILE A 21 -7.02 -5.03 -6.54
C ILE A 21 -6.17 -6.27 -6.23
N LEU A 22 -5.21 -6.61 -7.10
CA LEU A 22 -4.32 -7.75 -6.89
C LEU A 22 -3.42 -7.57 -5.66
N LYS A 23 -2.91 -6.36 -5.42
CA LYS A 23 -2.13 -6.02 -4.22
C LYS A 23 -2.95 -6.25 -2.95
N ILE A 24 -4.19 -5.77 -2.91
CA ILE A 24 -5.09 -5.96 -1.78
C ILE A 24 -5.43 -7.44 -1.56
N LEU A 25 -5.72 -8.19 -2.64
CA LEU A 25 -5.95 -9.63 -2.55
C LEU A 25 -4.74 -10.36 -1.96
N LYS A 26 -3.53 -10.03 -2.42
CA LYS A 26 -2.27 -10.58 -1.88
C LYS A 26 -2.11 -10.24 -0.40
N ALA A 27 -2.41 -9.00 0.01
CA ALA A 27 -2.33 -8.57 1.40
C ALA A 27 -3.34 -9.31 2.29
N LEU A 28 -4.59 -9.51 1.83
CA LEU A 28 -5.61 -10.27 2.55
C LEU A 28 -5.23 -11.75 2.72
N VAL A 29 -4.66 -12.37 1.68
CA VAL A 29 -4.12 -13.73 1.78
C VAL A 29 -3.01 -13.78 2.83
N ALA A 30 -2.07 -12.84 2.80
CA ALA A 30 -0.99 -12.81 3.78
C ALA A 30 -1.50 -12.59 5.22
N ASN A 31 -2.53 -11.76 5.40
CA ASN A 31 -3.19 -11.58 6.68
C ASN A 31 -3.76 -12.88 7.24
N ASN A 32 -4.38 -13.68 6.38
CA ASN A 32 -5.02 -14.94 6.76
C ASN A 32 -4.00 -16.01 7.18
N TYR A 33 -2.86 -16.11 6.49
CA TYR A 33 -1.83 -17.11 6.78
C TYR A 33 -0.88 -16.71 7.91
N TRP A 34 -0.56 -15.43 8.02
CA TRP A 34 0.36 -14.90 9.02
C TRP A 34 -0.39 -14.00 10.01
N GLN A 35 -0.18 -12.69 9.97
CA GLN A 35 -0.82 -11.74 10.85
C GLN A 35 -1.09 -10.40 10.14
N THR A 36 -1.71 -9.46 10.85
CA THR A 36 -2.00 -8.10 10.36
C THR A 36 -0.74 -7.32 9.99
N THR A 37 0.42 -7.64 10.56
CA THR A 37 1.69 -7.01 10.17
C THR A 37 2.04 -7.30 8.70
N GLU A 38 1.84 -8.54 8.23
CA GLU A 38 2.11 -8.93 6.84
C GLU A 38 1.18 -8.26 5.84
N TYR A 39 -0.06 -7.98 6.23
CA TYR A 39 -0.99 -7.18 5.43
C TYR A 39 -0.39 -5.80 5.14
N PHE A 40 -0.02 -5.07 6.19
CA PHE A 40 0.53 -3.72 6.05
C PHE A 40 1.90 -3.73 5.38
N ARG A 41 2.72 -4.78 5.56
CA ARG A 41 3.98 -4.92 4.83
C ARG A 41 3.77 -4.94 3.31
N ILE A 42 2.70 -5.57 2.82
CA ILE A 42 2.40 -5.63 1.38
C ILE A 42 1.74 -4.34 0.90
N VAL A 43 0.79 -3.78 1.67
CA VAL A 43 0.09 -2.54 1.28
C VAL A 43 1.06 -1.37 1.20
N ASN A 44 2.05 -1.33 2.10
CA ASN A 44 2.96 -0.21 2.26
C ASN A 44 4.28 -0.35 1.47
N ASP A 45 4.48 -1.44 0.72
CA ASP A 45 5.77 -1.80 0.10
C ASP A 45 6.31 -0.69 -0.84
N ASP A 46 5.41 -0.04 -1.59
CA ASP A 46 5.72 1.03 -2.55
C ASP A 46 5.19 2.41 -2.11
N ASP A 47 4.85 2.59 -0.83
CA ASP A 47 4.37 3.88 -0.33
C ASP A 47 5.55 4.84 -0.13
N TYR A 48 5.57 5.91 -0.92
CA TYR A 48 6.64 6.91 -0.91
C TYR A 48 6.79 7.59 0.46
N GLU A 49 5.69 7.90 1.15
CA GLU A 49 5.74 8.58 2.45
C GLU A 49 6.28 7.64 3.53
N ILE A 50 5.89 6.37 3.50
CA ILE A 50 6.41 5.35 4.41
C ILE A 50 7.89 5.11 4.15
N LYS A 51 8.30 5.01 2.88
CA LYS A 51 9.70 4.91 2.52
C LYS A 51 10.50 6.11 3.00
N ARG A 52 10.00 7.33 2.79
CA ARG A 52 10.65 8.56 3.25
C ARG A 52 10.76 8.62 4.77
N ALA A 53 9.72 8.19 5.49
CA ALA A 53 9.75 8.09 6.94
C ALA A 53 10.82 7.11 7.42
N LEU A 54 10.96 5.94 6.77
CA LEU A 54 12.02 4.98 7.09
C LEU A 54 13.42 5.54 6.81
N GLU A 55 13.60 6.25 5.69
CA GLU A 55 14.85 6.93 5.35
C GLU A 55 15.22 7.99 6.40
N LEU A 56 14.24 8.82 6.82
CA LEU A 56 14.43 9.82 7.86
C LEU A 56 14.86 9.17 9.20
N LEU A 57 14.20 8.09 9.60
CA LEU A 57 14.54 7.34 10.82
C LEU A 57 15.93 6.70 10.74
N ALA A 58 16.39 6.36 9.54
CA ALA A 58 17.70 5.78 9.29
C ALA A 58 18.83 6.83 9.20
N ASP A 59 18.52 8.13 9.12
CA ASP A 59 19.48 9.23 9.15
C ASP A 59 19.46 9.94 10.52
N PRO A 60 20.41 9.66 11.42
CA PRO A 60 20.43 10.26 12.75
C PRO A 60 20.57 11.79 12.75
N VAL A 61 21.20 12.37 11.73
CA VAL A 61 21.41 13.83 11.63
C VAL A 61 20.09 14.49 11.25
N GLU A 62 19.47 14.00 10.18
CA GLU A 62 18.19 14.52 9.71
C GLU A 62 17.07 14.27 10.74
N TYR A 63 17.07 13.10 11.38
CA TYR A 63 16.14 12.78 12.46
C TYR A 63 16.25 13.77 13.63
N ARG A 64 17.46 14.02 14.16
CA ARG A 64 17.65 14.99 15.26
C ARG A 64 17.25 16.41 14.87
N LYS A 65 17.58 16.82 13.64
CA LYS A 65 17.15 18.11 13.08
C LYS A 65 15.63 18.23 13.05
N THR A 66 14.93 17.16 12.63
CA THR A 66 13.46 17.11 12.58
C THR A 66 12.85 17.23 13.98
N LEU A 67 13.51 16.65 14.99
CA LEU A 67 13.10 16.77 16.40
C LEU A 67 13.48 18.11 17.05
N GLY A 68 14.15 19.02 16.34
CA GLY A 68 14.62 20.30 16.90
C GLY A 68 15.77 20.15 17.90
N LEU A 69 16.44 19.00 17.90
CA LEU A 69 17.61 18.74 18.74
C LEU A 69 18.86 19.15 17.93
N GLN A 70 19.50 20.25 18.31
CA GLN A 70 20.80 20.69 17.78
C GLN A 70 21.95 19.97 18.48
#